data_AF-A0A935L2Y0-F1
#
_entry.id   AF-A0A935L2Y0-F1
#
_cell.length_a   1.000
_cell.length_b   1.000
_cell.length_c   1.000
_cell.angle_alpha   90.00
_cell.angle_beta   90.00
_cell.angle_gamma   90.00
#
_symmetry.space_group_name_H-M   'P 1'
#
loop_
_entity.id
_entity.type
_entity.pdbx_description
1 polymer ?
#
loop_
_entity_poly.entity_id
_entity_poly.type
_entity_poly.pdbx_seq_one_letter_code
_entity_poly.pdbx_strand_id
1 'polypeptide(L)' 'MIKSQYRLGVNLFINNILDNQKLALFAFEQSRFDFDTKNIDKFPPKYMYAYGRTYMLLIKLSF' A
#
# COMPACT_ATOMS: atom_id res chain seq x y z
N MET A 1 0.30 -30.72 37.93
CA MET A 1 1.11 -29.50 37.75
C MET A 1 1.01 -29.08 36.30
N ILE A 2 0.22 -28.05 35.97
CA ILE A 2 0.07 -27.55 34.59
C ILE A 2 1.26 -26.64 34.30
N LYS A 3 2.09 -27.00 33.32
CA LYS A 3 3.28 -26.23 32.92
C LYS A 3 2.81 -25.14 31.94
N SER A 4 2.87 -23.86 32.30
CA SER A 4 2.55 -22.77 31.35
C SER A 4 3.60 -22.80 30.23
N GLN A 5 3.15 -22.90 28.97
CA GLN A 5 4.03 -22.95 27.82
C GLN A 5 4.04 -21.59 27.13
N TYR A 6 5.01 -20.76 27.48
CA TYR A 6 5.26 -19.53 26.75
C TYR A 6 5.83 -19.86 25.36
N ARG A 7 5.30 -19.21 24.32
CA ARG A 7 5.75 -19.35 22.93
C ARG A 7 6.00 -17.97 22.33
N LEU A 8 7.14 -17.81 21.68
CA LEU A 8 7.50 -16.62 20.91
C LEU A 8 7.48 -16.97 19.42
N GLY A 9 6.69 -16.25 18.63
CA GLY A 9 6.66 -16.34 17.19
C GLY A 9 7.18 -15.04 16.57
N VAL A 10 7.99 -15.14 15.51
CA VAL A 10 8.52 -14.01 14.77
C VAL A 10 8.20 -14.19 13.30
N ASN A 11 7.64 -13.17 12.66
CA ASN A 11 7.32 -13.18 11.23
C ASN A 11 7.91 -11.92 10.58
N LEU A 12 8.68 -12.10 9.52
CA LEU A 12 9.18 -11.01 8.70
C LEU A 12 8.41 -11.00 7.38
N PHE A 13 7.78 -9.87 7.09
CA PHE A 13 7.10 -9.63 5.82
C PHE A 13 7.90 -8.62 5.02
N ILE A 14 8.16 -8.96 3.76
CA ILE A 14 8.78 -8.08 2.77
C ILE A 14 7.79 -7.95 1.62
N ASN A 15 7.31 -6.74 1.39
CA ASN A 15 6.40 -6.44 0.28
C ASN A 15 7.13 -5.68 -0.81
N ASN A 16 6.70 -5.86 -2.06
CA ASN A 16 7.34 -5.28 -3.24
C ASN A 16 8.85 -5.61 -3.33
N ILE A 17 9.15 -6.92 -3.41
CA ILE A 17 10.54 -7.45 -3.44
C ILE A 17 11.33 -6.88 -4.62
N LEU A 18 10.70 -6.45 -5.71
CA LEU A 18 11.41 -5.85 -6.86
C LEU A 18 11.52 -4.31 -6.77
N ASP A 19 11.03 -3.69 -5.70
CA ASP A 19 10.96 -2.24 -5.53
C ASP A 19 10.29 -1.51 -6.72
N ASN A 20 9.23 -2.10 -7.26
CA ASN A 20 8.49 -1.52 -8.38
C ASN A 20 7.61 -0.34 -7.89
N GLN A 21 8.03 0.89 -8.19
CA GLN A 21 7.32 2.12 -7.83
C GLN A 21 6.28 2.55 -8.89
N LYS A 22 6.13 1.77 -9.96
CA LYS A 22 5.18 2.05 -11.06
C LYS A 22 3.84 1.32 -10.87
N LEU A 23 3.65 0.64 -9.76
CA LEU A 23 2.41 -0.07 -9.43
C LEU A 23 1.33 0.95 -9.06
N ALA A 24 0.42 1.26 -10.00
CA ALA A 24 -0.74 2.08 -9.72
C ALA A 24 -1.76 1.30 -8.86
N LEU A 25 -2.09 1.83 -7.69
CA LEU A 25 -3.09 1.25 -6.78
C LEU A 25 -4.49 1.78 -7.07
N PHE A 26 -4.56 3.07 -7.38
CA PHE A 26 -5.82 3.76 -7.54
C PHE A 26 -5.69 4.85 -8.60
N ALA A 27 -6.77 5.08 -9.33
CA ALA A 27 -6.90 6.20 -10.26
C ALA A 27 -8.24 6.89 -10.00
N PHE A 28 -8.27 8.21 -10.10
CA PHE A 28 -9.50 8.97 -10.00
C PHE A 28 -9.52 10.13 -10.96
N GLU A 29 -10.72 10.39 -11.48
CA GLU A 29 -11.00 11.58 -12.25
C GLU A 29 -11.22 12.76 -11.32
N GLN A 30 -10.65 13.90 -11.70
CA GLN A 30 -10.96 15.15 -11.04
C GLN A 30 -12.34 15.58 -11.56
N SER A 31 -13.36 15.64 -10.69
CA SER A 31 -14.73 16.06 -11.05
C SER A 31 -14.77 17.56 -11.42
N ARG A 32 -14.07 17.92 -12.49
CA ARG A 32 -13.85 19.26 -13.00
C ARG A 32 -13.98 19.16 -14.51
N PHE A 33 -14.75 20.09 -15.08
CA PHE A 33 -14.93 20.21 -16.51
C PHE A 33 -14.54 21.61 -16.95
N ASP A 34 -13.90 21.70 -18.12
CA ASP A 34 -13.50 22.99 -18.69
C ASP A 34 -14.64 23.62 -19.49
N PHE A 35 -15.39 24.55 -18.90
CA PHE A 35 -16.53 25.16 -19.57
C PHE A 35 -16.13 26.20 -20.63
N ASP A 36 -14.91 26.77 -20.56
CA ASP A 36 -14.47 27.82 -21.46
C ASP A 36 -14.01 27.27 -22.82
N THR A 37 -13.10 26.29 -22.81
CA THR A 37 -12.53 25.72 -24.04
C THR A 37 -13.05 24.33 -24.36
N LYS A 38 -13.85 23.72 -23.46
CA LYS A 38 -14.36 22.34 -23.58
C LYS A 38 -13.24 21.31 -23.76
N ASN A 39 -12.05 21.62 -23.26
CA ASN A 39 -10.90 20.74 -23.34
C ASN A 39 -10.99 19.65 -22.26
N ILE A 40 -11.14 18.41 -22.71
CA ILE A 40 -11.24 17.22 -21.84
C ILE A 40 -9.89 16.85 -21.18
N ASP A 41 -8.77 17.26 -21.77
CA ASP A 41 -7.42 16.92 -21.27
C ASP A 41 -6.90 17.90 -20.20
N LYS A 42 -7.64 18.99 -19.94
CA LYS A 42 -7.23 20.03 -18.99
C LYS A 42 -7.09 19.51 -17.56
N PHE A 43 -7.87 18.48 -17.20
CA PHE A 43 -7.85 17.86 -15.87
C PHE A 43 -7.51 16.38 -15.98
N PRO A 44 -6.22 16.02 -16.14
CA PRO A 44 -5.85 14.64 -16.33
C PRO A 44 -6.19 13.78 -15.09
N PRO A 45 -6.44 12.47 -15.29
CA PRO A 45 -6.64 11.53 -14.22
C PRO A 45 -5.44 11.50 -13.28
N LYS A 46 -5.72 11.42 -11.98
CA LYS A 46 -4.69 11.30 -10.95
C LYS A 46 -4.53 9.85 -10.54
N TYR A 47 -3.28 9.42 -10.46
CA TYR A 47 -2.91 8.07 -10.03
C TYR A 47 -2.25 8.13 -8.65
N MET A 48 -2.59 7.16 -7.81
CA MET A 48 -1.89 6.88 -6.56
C MET A 48 -1.12 5.58 -6.76
N TYR A 49 0.17 5.64 -6.47
CA TYR A 49 1.08 4.51 -6.62
C TYR A 49 1.31 3.81 -5.29
N ALA A 50 1.61 2.52 -5.36
CA ALA A 50 2.06 1.77 -4.20
C ALA A 50 3.38 2.36 -3.69
N TYR A 51 3.60 2.23 -2.39
CA TYR A 51 4.94 2.43 -1.84
C TYR A 51 5.94 1.47 -2.51
N GLY A 52 7.22 1.85 -2.49
CA GLY A 52 8.32 0.96 -2.87
C GLY A 52 8.41 -0.28 -1.96
N ARG A 53 9.58 -0.89 -1.87
CA ARG A 53 9.78 -2.03 -0.98
C ARG A 53 9.50 -1.63 0.47
N THR A 54 8.63 -2.37 1.14
CA THR A 54 8.32 -2.19 2.56
C THR A 54 8.65 -3.44 3.36
N TYR A 55 8.96 -3.23 4.64
CA TYR A 55 9.37 -4.29 5.58
C TYR A 55 8.50 -4.20 6.83
N MET A 56 8.04 -5.34 7.32
CA MET A 56 7.26 -5.42 8.55
C MET A 56 7.71 -6.63 9.38
N LEU A 57 8.11 -6.37 10.62
CA LEU A 57 8.45 -7.42 11.58
C LEU A 57 7.30 -7.56 12.59
N LEU A 58 6.75 -8.76 12.69
CA LEU A 58 5.70 -9.10 13.63
C LEU A 58 6.24 -10.04 14.70
N ILE A 59 6.10 -9.67 15.96
CA ILE A 59 6.50 -10.48 17.11
C ILE A 59 5.23 -10.83 17.89
N LYS A 60 5.01 -12.13 18.13
CA LYS A 60 3.86 -12.67 18.85
C LYS A 60 4.34 -13.43 20.08
N LEU A 61 3.81 -13.07 21.25
CA LEU A 61 3.96 -13.84 22.48
C LEU A 61 2.65 -14.58 22.78
N SER A 62 2.73 -15.82 23.26
CA SER A 62 1.58 -16.62 23.72
C SER A 62 1.94 -17.31 25.03
N PHE A 63 0.99 -17.47 25.94
CA PHE A 63 1.18 -17.97 27.31
C PHE A 63 0.27 -19.16 27.63
#